data_AF-A0A5S4ZP08-F1
#
_entry.id   AF-A0A5S4ZP08-F1
#
_cell.length_a   1.000
_cell.length_b   1.000
_cell.length_c   1.000
_cell.angle_alpha   90.00
_cell.angle_beta   90.00
_cell.angle_gamma   90.00
#
_symmetry.space_group_name_H-M   'P 1'
#
loop_
_entity.id
_entity.type
_entity.pdbx_description
1 polymer ?
#
loop_
_entity_poly.entity_id
_entity_poly.type
_entity_poly.pdbx_seq_one_letter_code
_entity_poly.pdbx_strand_id
1 'polypeptide(L)' 'MAKIIKEGASYSQREVVDLLVEFSAFKDRVEKKFKILANELDGKNNEHELWVNLYLISTDYSEELINKRQKQTENLQKIS' A
#
# COMPACT_ATOMS: atom_id res chain seq x y z
N MET A 1 9.31 2.96 1.97
CA MET A 1 8.74 1.67 2.41
C MET A 1 7.51 2.04 3.20
N ALA A 2 6.33 1.61 2.77
CA ALA A 2 5.12 1.84 3.54
C ALA A 2 5.31 1.22 4.93
N LYS A 3 5.24 2.02 5.99
CA LYS A 3 5.29 1.49 7.35
C LYS A 3 3.93 0.85 7.62
N ILE A 4 3.90 -0.48 7.74
CA ILE A 4 2.70 -1.24 8.08
C ILE A 4 2.18 -0.74 9.43
N ILE A 5 0.90 -0.34 9.47
CA ILE A 5 0.21 -0.17 10.75
C ILE A 5 -0.04 -1.57 11.32
N LYS A 6 0.70 -1.94 12.36
CA LYS A 6 0.39 -3.06 13.25
C LYS A 6 -0.66 -2.64 14.29
N GLU A 7 -1.67 -3.48 14.50
CA GLU A 7 -2.57 -3.35 15.63
C GLU A 7 -1.79 -3.37 16.96
N GLY A 8 -2.22 -2.55 17.93
CA GLY A 8 -1.61 -2.48 19.26
C GLY A 8 -0.31 -1.67 19.37
N ALA A 9 0.21 -1.13 18.28
CA ALA A 9 1.37 -0.23 18.31
C ALA A 9 0.94 1.23 18.52
N SER A 10 1.71 1.97 19.32
CA SER A 10 1.57 3.43 19.43
C SER A 10 2.37 4.10 18.32
N TYR A 11 1.71 4.95 17.54
CA TYR A 11 2.36 5.74 16.48
C TYR A 11 2.58 7.16 16.97
N SER A 12 3.74 7.73 16.66
CA SER A 12 3.93 9.16 16.82
C SER A 12 3.04 9.93 15.83
N GLN A 13 2.68 11.17 16.17
CA GLN A 13 1.92 12.04 15.26
C GLN A 13 2.59 12.15 13.87
N ARG A 14 3.92 12.20 13.84
CA ARG A 14 4.70 12.24 12.60
C ARG A 14 4.46 11.00 11.75
N GLU A 15 4.46 9.81 12.34
CA GLU A 15 4.25 8.57 11.59
C GLU A 15 2.83 8.46 11.03
N VAL A 16 1.83 8.95 11.77
CA VAL A 16 0.46 9.03 11.27
C VAL A 16 0.37 9.98 10.07
N VAL A 17 1.01 11.15 10.16
CA VAL A 17 1.03 12.13 9.05
C VAL A 17 1.73 11.55 7.83
N ASP A 18 2.89 10.92 8.00
CA ASP A 18 3.66 10.33 6.91
C ASP A 18 2.82 9.27 6.15
N LEU A 19 2.07 8.44 6.87
CA LEU A 19 1.17 7.47 6.28
C LEU A 19 0.02 8.13 5.50
N LEU A 20 -0.61 9.15 6.07
CA LEU A 20 -1.71 9.86 5.39
C LEU A 20 -1.23 10.53 4.09
N VAL A 21 -0.01 11.06 4.08
CA VAL A 21 0.63 11.60 2.88
C VAL A 21 0.86 10.50 1.85
N GLU A 22 1.35 9.33 2.27
CA GLU A 22 1.55 8.18 1.39
C GLU A 22 0.22 7.68 0.79
N PHE A 23 -0.82 7.56 1.61
CA PHE A 23 -2.17 7.18 1.20
C PHE A 23 -2.76 8.18 0.19
N SER A 24 -2.62 9.49 0.44
CA SER A 24 -3.06 10.51 -0.51
C SER A 24 -2.33 10.37 -1.84
N ALA A 25 -1.01 10.21 -1.82
CA ALA A 25 -0.23 10.02 -3.03
C ALA A 25 -0.56 8.71 -3.76
N PHE A 26 -1.00 7.68 -3.04
CA PHE A 26 -1.51 6.45 -3.63
C PHE A 26 -2.82 6.70 -4.38
N LYS A 27 -3.80 7.37 -3.77
CA LYS A 27 -5.06 7.75 -4.43
C LYS A 27 -4.81 8.50 -5.73
N ASP A 28 -3.97 9.54 -5.71
CA ASP A 28 -3.61 10.32 -6.90
C ASP A 28 -3.06 9.45 -8.04
N ARG A 29 -2.25 8.44 -7.72
CA ARG A 29 -1.70 7.51 -8.71
C ARG A 29 -2.77 6.59 -9.27
N VAL A 30 -3.69 6.10 -8.44
CA VAL A 30 -4.80 5.26 -8.87
C VAL A 30 -5.72 6.04 -9.79
N GLU A 31 -6.09 7.27 -9.42
CA GLU A 31 -6.94 8.13 -10.26
C GLU A 31 -6.28 8.46 -11.61
N LYS A 32 -4.97 8.69 -11.64
CA LYS A 32 -4.23 8.97 -12.89
C LYS A 32 -4.12 7.76 -13.81
N LYS A 33 -3.87 6.56 -13.25
CA LYS A 33 -3.53 5.36 -14.04
C LYS A 33 -4.68 4.38 -14.23
N PHE A 34 -5.62 4.34 -13.31
CA PHE A 34 -6.72 3.36 -13.24
C PHE A 34 -8.07 4.08 -13.13
N LYS A 35 -8.34 4.95 -14.11
CA LYS A 35 -9.56 5.79 -14.15
C LYS A 35 -10.86 5.01 -13.97
N ILE A 36 -10.96 3.82 -14.58
CA ILE A 36 -12.15 2.96 -14.45
C ILE A 36 -12.35 2.54 -13.00
N LEU A 37 -11.31 2.02 -12.35
CA LEU A 37 -11.35 1.62 -10.94
C LEU A 37 -11.67 2.82 -10.03
N ALA A 38 -11.05 3.97 -10.26
CA ALA A 38 -11.32 5.18 -9.48
C ALA A 38 -12.80 5.61 -9.60
N ASN A 39 -13.36 5.59 -10.81
CA ASN A 39 -14.77 5.91 -11.06
C ASN A 39 -15.73 4.89 -10.42
N GLU A 40 -15.32 3.61 -10.28
CA GLU A 40 -16.13 2.62 -9.58
C GLU A 40 -16.16 2.84 -8.07
N LEU A 41 -15.18 3.52 -7.50
CA LEU A 41 -15.10 3.82 -6.07
C LEU A 41 -15.85 5.11 -5.72
N ASP A 42 -15.82 6.09 -6.63
CA ASP A 42 -16.42 7.41 -6.47
C ASP A 42 -17.93 7.35 -6.24
N GLY A 43 -18.42 8.14 -5.29
CA GLY A 43 -19.86 8.29 -5.00
C GLY A 43 -20.50 7.11 -4.26
N LYS A 44 -19.72 6.10 -3.84
CA LYS A 44 -20.22 5.02 -2.98
C LYS A 44 -20.32 5.46 -1.53
N ASN A 45 -21.37 5.01 -0.83
CA ASN A 45 -21.57 5.31 0.60
C ASN A 45 -20.38 4.86 1.49
N ASN A 46 -19.61 3.87 1.05
CA ASN A 46 -18.42 3.34 1.72
C ASN A 46 -17.12 3.65 0.96
N GLU A 47 -17.07 4.72 0.16
CA GLU A 47 -15.92 5.10 -0.66
C GLU A 47 -14.60 5.12 0.14
N HIS A 48 -14.60 5.75 1.32
CA HIS A 48 -13.40 5.84 2.16
C HIS A 48 -12.87 4.46 2.55
N GLU A 49 -13.75 3.56 2.99
CA GLU A 49 -13.39 2.20 3.40
C GLU A 49 -12.84 1.40 2.22
N LEU A 50 -13.44 1.55 1.03
CA LEU A 50 -12.95 0.89 -0.18
C LEU A 50 -11.54 1.37 -0.57
N TRP A 51 -11.27 2.67 -0.46
CA TRP A 51 -9.93 3.21 -0.71
C TRP A 51 -8.90 2.68 0.28
N VAL A 52 -9.25 2.63 1.57
CA VAL A 52 -8.37 2.07 2.61
C VAL A 52 -8.10 0.60 2.33
N ASN A 53 -9.14 -0.21 2.07
CA ASN A 53 -8.99 -1.63 1.77
C ASN A 53 -8.13 -1.87 0.52
N LEU A 54 -8.34 -1.08 -0.54
CA LEU A 54 -7.51 -1.15 -1.75
C LEU A 54 -6.04 -0.83 -1.46
N TYR A 55 -5.78 0.20 -0.65
CA TYR A 55 -4.44 0.57 -0.23
C TYR A 55 -3.76 -0.57 0.53
N LEU A 56 -4.43 -1.14 1.54
CA LEU A 56 -3.90 -2.23 2.36
C LEU A 56 -3.56 -3.48 1.54
N ILE A 57 -4.48 -3.93 0.68
CA ILE A 57 -4.23 -5.10 -0.19
C ILE A 57 -3.07 -4.81 -1.17
N SER A 58 -2.99 -3.59 -1.70
CA SER A 58 -1.91 -3.19 -2.60
C SER A 58 -0.54 -3.16 -1.90
N THR A 59 -0.50 -2.71 -0.64
CA THR A 59 0.72 -2.73 0.16
C THR A 59 1.16 -4.15 0.48
N ASP A 60 0.23 -5.02 0.89
CA ASP A 60 0.50 -6.43 1.19
C ASP A 60 1.06 -7.15 -0.04
N TYR A 61 0.40 -6.98 -1.19
CA TYR A 61 0.84 -7.58 -2.45
C TYR A 61 2.23 -7.08 -2.88
N SER A 62 2.49 -5.78 -2.73
CA SER A 62 3.80 -5.19 -3.05
C SER A 62 4.90 -5.78 -2.16
N GLU A 63 4.59 -6.00 -0.89
CA GLU A 63 5.52 -6.59 0.08
C GLU A 63 5.80 -8.07 -0.23
N GLU A 64 4.77 -8.85 -0.57
CA GLU A 64 4.95 -10.23 -1.04
C GLU A 64 5.87 -10.31 -2.27
N LEU A 65 5.70 -9.40 -3.24
CA LEU A 65 6.56 -9.33 -4.42
C LEU A 65 8.01 -8.98 -4.08
N ILE A 66 8.23 -8.10 -3.10
CA ILE A 66 9.57 -7.77 -2.61
C ILE A 66 10.19 -8.99 -1.93
N ASN A 67 9.46 -9.66 -1.04
CA ASN A 67 9.91 -10.85 -0.32
C ASN A 67 10.25 -11.99 -1.28
N LYS A 68 9.44 -12.20 -2.34
CA LYS A 68 9.75 -13.18 -3.40
C LYS A 68 11.03 -12.83 -4.15
N ARG A 69 11.26 -11.56 -4.49
CA ARG A 69 12.49 -11.11 -5.18
C ARG A 69 13.74 -11.23 -4.30
N GLN A 70 13.64 -10.89 -3.01
CA GLN A 70 14.74 -11.05 -2.06
C GLN A 70 15.15 -12.52 -1.94
N LYS A 71 14.18 -13.43 -1.75
CA LYS A 71 14.44 -14.88 -1.70
C LYS A 71 15.09 -15.42 -2.98
N GLN A 72 14.70 -14.94 -4.15
CA GLN A 72 15.37 -15.33 -5.41
C GLN A 72 16.81 -14.83 -5.48
N THR A 73 17.06 -13.60 -5.04
CA THR A 73 18.41 -13.01 -5.05
C THR A 73 19.34 -13.71 -4.06
N GLU A 74 18.86 -14.05 -2.86
CA GLU A 74 19.61 -14.83 -1.86
C GLU A 74 19.96 -16.24 -2.36
N ASN A 75 19.04 -16.90 -3.07
CA ASN A 75 19.31 -18.22 -3.65
C ASN A 75 20.37 -18.15 -4.76
N LEU A 76 20.37 -17.10 -5.59
CA LEU A 76 21.39 -16.90 -6.62
C LEU A 76 22.78 -16.62 -6.03
N GLN A 77 22.86 -15.88 -4.92
CA GLN A 77 24.14 -15.57 -4.25
C GLN A 77 24.76 -16.76 -3.52
N LYS A 78 23.98 -17.78 -3.12
CA LYS A 78 24.51 -19.00 -2.49
C LYS A 78 25.09 -20.00 -3.50
N ILE A 79 24.90 -19.78 -4.80
CA ILE A 79 25.31 -20.69 -5.88
C ILE A 79 26.60 -20.19 -6.58
N SER A 80 27.07 -18.97 -6.28
CA SER A 80 28.37 -18.43 -6.73
C SER A 80 29.44 -18.56 -5.66
#